data_AF-A0A8W8NLH9-F1
#
_entry.id   AF-A0A8W8NLH9-F1
#
_cell.length_a   1.000
_cell.length_b   1.000
_cell.length_c   1.000
_cell.angle_alpha   90.00
_cell.angle_beta   90.00
_cell.angle_gamma   90.00
#
_symmetry.space_group_name_H-M   'P 1'
#
loop_
_entity.id
_entity.type
_entity.pdbx_description
1 polymer ?
#
loop_
_entity_poly.entity_id
_entity_poly.type
_entity_poly.pdbx_seq_one_letter_code
_entity_poly.pdbx_strand_id
1 'polypeptide(L)'
;MKVSPIRIQDVRVEYDMADVYVLASLLDRTSPTAQFTFTRGQKSEYTDDFIFKSIIDPVMCAKLCVEFDNFTCNSFDFCPGDPQGSCRLSRRHISEGSTHLVKGGGCDHFSRTVNGPVMKEKDMNEAYLLLKNAIVSKNFLVQVIIETVPLTTFVGVDLTITYGWIQAATTPVIQNFFSYSQEIVIPQYGQIFVSKVWYSKDYKLVRYDFHNTKPTSPYYSTNPMTIIHDFNTGIQYALDRLYENCTTAAIKAGAFDSTLDFSELIKDGSYVVALKNPMDIFHLTPQMRFIGQV
;
A
#
# COMPACT_ATOMS: atom_id res chain seq x y z
N MET A 1 14.09 12.32 22.02
CA MET A 1 13.40 11.82 20.82
C MET A 1 14.41 11.69 19.69
N LYS A 2 14.55 10.51 19.03
CA LYS A 2 15.52 10.26 17.94
C LYS A 2 14.93 10.42 16.53
N VAL A 3 13.73 11.00 16.43
CA VAL A 3 13.09 11.34 15.15
C VAL A 3 13.37 12.81 14.87
N SER A 4 13.86 13.13 13.67
CA SER A 4 14.13 14.50 13.26
C SER A 4 12.83 15.34 13.29
N PRO A 5 12.82 16.54 13.91
CA PRO A 5 11.65 17.42 13.91
C PRO A 5 11.16 17.77 12.50
N ILE A 6 12.04 17.78 11.49
CA ILE A 6 11.69 18.05 10.08
C ILE A 6 10.70 17.02 9.52
N ARG A 7 10.71 15.80 10.07
CA ARG A 7 9.81 14.72 9.64
C ARG A 7 8.41 14.86 10.23
N ILE A 8 8.20 15.76 11.18
CA ILE A 8 6.89 16.01 11.79
C ILE A 8 6.32 17.26 11.13
N GLN A 9 5.27 17.10 10.33
CA GLN A 9 4.62 18.18 9.59
C GLN A 9 3.14 18.27 9.93
N ASP A 10 2.52 19.38 9.54
CA ASP A 10 1.09 19.65 9.73
C ASP A 10 0.59 19.41 11.16
N VAL A 11 1.41 19.81 12.14
CA VAL A 11 1.07 19.64 13.56
C VAL A 11 -0.16 20.49 13.87
N ARG A 12 -1.20 19.82 14.34
CA ARG A 12 -2.44 20.41 14.85
C ARG A 12 -2.62 19.98 16.29
N VAL A 13 -3.05 20.93 17.11
CA VAL A 13 -3.34 20.69 18.52
C VAL A 13 -4.79 21.05 18.75
N GLU A 14 -5.53 20.09 19.30
CA GLU A 14 -6.90 20.24 19.76
C GLU A 14 -6.94 19.83 21.23
N TYR A 15 -7.87 20.37 22.00
CA TYR A 15 -8.01 20.00 23.40
C TYR A 15 -9.47 20.11 23.83
N ASP A 16 -9.84 19.31 24.82
CA ASP A 16 -11.11 19.43 25.54
C ASP A 16 -10.86 19.62 27.04
N MET A 17 -11.87 19.38 27.89
CA MET A 17 -11.74 19.56 29.34
C MET A 17 -10.86 18.50 30.03
N ALA A 18 -10.56 17.38 29.36
CA ALA A 18 -9.85 16.23 29.90
C ALA A 18 -8.49 16.00 29.21
N ASP A 19 -8.45 16.14 27.88
CA ASP A 19 -7.34 15.66 27.07
C ASP A 19 -6.84 16.69 26.05
N VAL A 20 -5.58 16.52 25.66
CA VAL A 20 -4.92 17.24 24.57
C VAL A 20 -4.60 16.25 23.45
N TYR A 21 -5.09 16.55 22.26
CA TYR A 21 -4.91 15.74 21.07
C TYR A 21 -3.89 16.43 20.15
N VAL A 22 -2.84 15.71 19.79
CA VAL A 22 -1.86 16.16 18.79
C VAL A 22 -2.00 15.31 17.54
N LEU A 23 -2.42 15.94 16.46
CA LEU A 23 -2.45 15.33 15.14
C LEU A 23 -1.27 15.85 14.32
N ALA A 24 -0.46 14.96 13.78
CA ALA A 24 0.68 15.34 12.94
C ALA A 24 0.98 14.30 11.87
N SER A 25 1.56 14.74 10.76
CA SER A 25 2.09 13.89 9.70
C SER A 25 3.53 13.49 10.04
N LEU A 26 3.81 12.19 10.09
CA LEU A 26 5.17 11.66 10.12
C LEU A 26 5.61 11.33 8.70
N LEU A 27 6.62 12.04 8.18
CA LEU A 27 7.18 11.82 6.85
C LEU A 27 8.23 10.71 6.85
N ASP A 28 8.37 10.00 5.73
CA ASP A 28 9.48 9.05 5.56
C ASP A 28 10.78 9.80 5.28
N ARG A 29 11.90 9.10 5.38
CA ARG A 29 13.21 9.62 4.95
C ARG A 29 13.18 9.96 3.46
N THR A 30 13.98 10.94 3.06
CA THR A 30 14.13 11.28 1.64
C THR A 30 14.68 10.07 0.87
N SER A 31 14.28 9.90 -0.39
CA SER A 31 14.84 8.87 -1.27
C SER A 31 16.37 8.87 -1.19
N PRO A 32 17.04 7.70 -1.06
CA PRO A 32 18.50 7.62 -0.96
C PRO A 32 19.20 8.36 -2.10
N THR A 33 18.65 8.31 -3.31
CA THR A 33 19.22 8.98 -4.50
C THR A 33 19.16 10.50 -4.43
N ALA A 34 18.21 11.09 -3.71
CA ALA A 34 18.12 12.55 -3.57
C ALA A 34 19.28 13.15 -2.78
N GLN A 35 20.07 12.31 -2.09
CA GLN A 35 21.26 12.74 -1.37
C GLN A 35 22.51 12.86 -2.26
N PHE A 36 22.40 12.52 -3.55
CA PHE A 36 23.53 12.48 -4.48
C PHE A 36 23.26 13.31 -5.74
N THR A 37 24.29 13.99 -6.20
CA THR A 37 24.37 14.62 -7.51
C THR A 37 24.83 13.57 -8.53
N PHE A 38 24.05 13.40 -9.59
CA PHE A 38 24.32 12.46 -10.67
C PHE A 38 25.24 13.05 -11.74
N THR A 39 26.25 12.30 -12.14
CA THR A 39 27.15 12.61 -13.25
C THR A 39 27.20 11.44 -14.23
N ARG A 40 26.63 11.66 -15.42
CA ARG A 40 26.43 10.61 -16.42
C ARG A 40 27.73 10.20 -17.12
N GLY A 41 27.92 8.90 -17.33
CA GLY A 41 28.98 8.32 -18.17
C GLY A 41 30.39 8.51 -17.62
N GLN A 42 30.49 8.79 -16.31
CA GLN A 42 31.74 8.99 -15.60
C GLN A 42 31.80 8.07 -14.40
N LYS A 43 33.02 7.78 -13.95
CA LYS A 43 33.31 7.02 -12.75
C LYS A 43 34.48 7.64 -11.98
N SER A 44 34.63 7.29 -10.71
CA SER A 44 35.81 7.67 -9.95
C SER A 44 37.07 7.01 -10.51
N GLU A 45 38.16 7.77 -10.58
CA GLU A 45 39.50 7.28 -10.90
C GLU A 45 40.12 6.51 -9.72
N TYR A 46 39.62 6.77 -8.51
CA TYR A 46 40.11 6.14 -7.30
C TYR A 46 39.67 4.68 -7.17
N THR A 47 40.44 3.90 -6.41
CA THR A 47 40.05 2.55 -6.04
C THR A 47 38.80 2.58 -5.17
N ASP A 48 37.81 1.82 -5.58
CA ASP A 48 36.56 1.63 -4.85
C ASP A 48 36.84 1.11 -3.43
N ASP A 49 36.30 1.78 -2.41
CA ASP A 49 36.52 1.40 -1.00
C ASP A 49 35.70 0.14 -0.64
N PHE A 50 34.58 -0.09 -1.32
CA PHE A 50 33.77 -1.30 -1.18
C PHE A 50 32.95 -1.59 -2.45
N ILE A 51 32.72 -2.86 -2.77
CA ILE A 51 32.04 -3.27 -4.00
C ILE A 51 30.91 -4.25 -3.69
N PHE A 52 29.72 -3.94 -4.18
CA PHE A 52 28.56 -4.82 -4.25
C PHE A 52 28.35 -5.35 -5.68
N LYS A 53 28.07 -6.65 -5.78
CA LYS A 53 27.80 -7.34 -7.04
C LYS A 53 26.30 -7.49 -7.27
N SER A 54 25.90 -7.67 -8.53
CA SER A 54 24.52 -7.99 -8.94
C SER A 54 23.46 -6.97 -8.53
N ILE A 55 23.85 -5.71 -8.37
CA ILE A 55 22.96 -4.57 -8.17
C ILE A 55 22.48 -4.09 -9.54
N ILE A 56 21.17 -4.11 -9.75
CA ILE A 56 20.52 -3.80 -11.03
C ILE A 56 19.89 -2.42 -11.07
N ASP A 57 19.86 -1.72 -9.94
CA ASP A 57 19.18 -0.44 -9.77
C ASP A 57 20.08 0.56 -9.01
N PRO A 58 20.32 1.77 -9.55
CA PRO A 58 21.08 2.79 -8.84
C PRO A 58 20.43 3.23 -7.53
N VAL A 59 19.11 3.11 -7.36
CA VAL A 59 18.43 3.40 -6.08
C VAL A 59 18.88 2.44 -4.99
N MET A 60 19.04 1.16 -5.31
CA MET A 60 19.57 0.17 -4.38
C MET A 60 21.03 0.47 -4.02
N CYS A 61 21.85 0.90 -4.98
CA CYS A 61 23.24 1.30 -4.71
C CYS A 61 23.31 2.53 -3.79
N ALA A 62 22.47 3.54 -4.03
CA ALA A 62 22.35 4.70 -3.15
C ALA A 62 21.90 4.31 -1.74
N LYS A 63 20.94 3.38 -1.60
CA LYS A 63 20.52 2.85 -0.29
C LYS A 63 21.68 2.19 0.43
N LEU A 64 22.42 1.32 -0.24
CA LEU A 64 23.60 0.65 0.30
C LEU A 64 24.65 1.66 0.77
N CYS A 65 24.90 2.72 0.00
CA CYS A 65 25.79 3.81 0.38
C CYS A 65 25.30 4.54 1.64
N VAL A 66 24.04 4.96 1.69
CA VAL A 66 23.45 5.68 2.84
C VAL A 66 23.47 4.84 4.12
N GLU A 67 23.17 3.55 4.00
CA GLU A 67 23.07 2.63 5.14
C GLU A 67 24.41 2.00 5.52
N PHE A 68 25.48 2.20 4.74
CA PHE A 68 26.78 1.55 4.98
C PHE A 68 27.41 1.94 6.32
N ASP A 69 27.70 0.98 7.17
CA ASP A 69 28.24 1.22 8.52
C ASP A 69 29.78 1.19 8.59
N ASN A 70 30.47 0.57 7.62
CA ASN A 70 31.92 0.41 7.71
C ASN A 70 32.68 1.72 7.47
N PHE A 71 32.09 2.67 6.73
CA PHE A 71 32.60 4.02 6.55
C PHE A 71 31.50 4.98 6.08
N THR A 72 31.71 6.28 6.24
CA THR A 72 30.83 7.31 5.68
C THR A 72 30.92 7.34 4.16
N CYS A 73 29.94 6.72 3.49
CA CYS A 73 29.90 6.70 2.05
C CYS A 73 29.45 8.04 1.47
N ASN A 74 30.31 8.61 0.65
CA ASN A 74 30.19 9.96 0.11
C ASN A 74 29.94 9.98 -1.40
N SER A 75 30.30 8.90 -2.09
CA SER A 75 29.92 8.70 -3.48
C SER A 75 29.83 7.22 -3.82
N PHE A 76 29.21 6.92 -4.95
CA PHE A 76 29.22 5.59 -5.53
C PHE A 76 29.22 5.64 -7.06
N ASP A 77 29.75 4.59 -7.67
CA ASP A 77 29.63 4.32 -9.09
C ASP A 77 28.65 3.17 -9.32
N PHE A 78 27.69 3.39 -10.22
CA PHE A 78 26.76 2.37 -10.68
C PHE A 78 27.17 1.93 -12.09
N CYS A 79 27.61 0.68 -12.20
CA CYS A 79 28.10 0.07 -13.43
C CYS A 79 27.19 -1.10 -13.84
N PRO A 80 26.02 -0.83 -14.44
CA PRO A 80 25.07 -1.87 -14.81
C PRO A 80 25.72 -2.88 -15.76
N GLY A 81 25.60 -4.17 -15.42
CA GLY A 81 26.16 -5.26 -16.22
C GLY A 81 27.63 -5.57 -16.00
N ASP A 82 28.33 -4.87 -15.10
CA ASP A 82 29.68 -5.28 -14.68
C ASP A 82 29.60 -6.48 -13.71
N PRO A 83 30.06 -7.68 -14.10
CA PRO A 83 30.02 -8.87 -13.26
C PRO A 83 31.00 -8.78 -12.06
N GLN A 84 31.99 -7.89 -12.11
CA GLN A 84 32.99 -7.73 -11.06
C GLN A 84 32.51 -6.78 -9.97
N GLY A 85 31.63 -5.83 -10.28
CA GLY A 85 31.17 -4.82 -9.33
C GLY A 85 30.22 -3.80 -9.93
N SER A 86 28.92 -4.10 -9.85
CA SER A 86 27.85 -3.24 -10.37
C SER A 86 27.55 -2.00 -9.52
N CYS A 87 27.93 -2.02 -8.23
CA CYS A 87 27.75 -0.92 -7.31
C CYS A 87 29.01 -0.76 -6.47
N ARG A 88 29.65 0.40 -6.53
CA ARG A 88 30.98 0.63 -5.95
C ARG A 88 30.92 1.85 -5.06
N LEU A 89 31.23 1.70 -3.78
CA LEU A 89 31.11 2.76 -2.78
C LEU A 89 32.47 3.42 -2.52
N SER A 90 32.46 4.72 -2.25
CA SER A 90 33.65 5.50 -1.94
C SER A 90 33.46 6.43 -0.74
N ARG A 91 34.54 6.59 0.03
CA ARG A 91 34.67 7.58 1.12
C ARG A 91 34.81 9.01 0.60
N ARG A 92 35.04 9.21 -0.70
CA ARG A 92 35.36 10.53 -1.27
C ARG A 92 34.15 11.16 -1.94
N HIS A 93 34.20 12.48 -2.06
CA HIS A 93 33.19 13.30 -2.71
C HIS A 93 33.81 14.11 -3.84
N ILE A 94 33.01 14.46 -4.86
CA ILE A 94 33.47 15.18 -6.06
C ILE A 94 34.04 16.58 -5.78
N SER A 95 33.64 17.23 -4.67
CA SER A 95 34.14 18.57 -4.32
C SER A 95 35.59 18.59 -3.80
N GLU A 96 36.23 17.42 -3.60
CA GLU A 96 37.69 17.33 -3.43
C GLU A 96 38.46 17.58 -4.74
N GLY A 97 37.75 17.69 -5.87
CA GLY A 97 38.30 18.02 -7.19
C GLY A 97 37.67 17.15 -8.28
N SER A 98 37.06 17.77 -9.30
CA SER A 98 36.49 17.09 -10.48
C SER A 98 37.54 16.46 -11.39
N THR A 99 38.83 16.66 -11.08
CA THR A 99 40.00 16.07 -11.77
C THR A 99 40.09 14.55 -11.66
N HIS A 100 39.27 13.92 -10.82
CA HIS A 100 39.31 12.49 -10.54
C HIS A 100 38.14 11.71 -11.12
N LEU A 101 37.36 12.34 -12.00
CA LEU A 101 36.34 11.64 -12.78
C LEU A 101 36.87 11.32 -14.17
N VAL A 102 36.85 10.05 -14.51
CA VAL A 102 37.24 9.55 -15.83
C VAL A 102 36.01 9.08 -16.59
N LYS A 103 36.07 9.11 -17.93
CA LYS A 103 35.02 8.51 -18.77
C LYS A 103 34.87 7.04 -18.39
N GLY A 104 33.71 6.67 -17.86
CA GLY A 104 33.43 5.35 -17.30
C GLY A 104 32.65 4.52 -18.29
N GLY A 105 33.31 3.52 -18.91
CA GLY A 105 32.74 2.64 -19.95
C GLY A 105 31.49 1.87 -19.52
N GLY A 106 30.34 2.57 -19.49
CA GLY A 106 29.06 2.04 -19.05
C GLY A 106 28.72 2.31 -17.58
N CYS A 107 29.47 3.16 -16.87
CA CYS A 107 29.21 3.50 -15.47
C CYS A 107 28.71 4.95 -15.32
N ASP A 108 27.91 5.17 -14.28
CA ASP A 108 27.46 6.49 -13.85
C ASP A 108 27.90 6.77 -12.41
N HIS A 109 28.27 8.02 -12.14
CA HIS A 109 28.78 8.46 -10.83
C HIS A 109 27.72 9.24 -10.06
N PHE A 110 27.65 9.01 -8.75
CA PHE A 110 26.74 9.66 -7.82
C PHE A 110 27.54 10.15 -6.61
N SER A 111 27.61 11.47 -6.39
CA SER A 111 28.35 12.04 -5.26
C SER A 111 27.48 12.95 -4.43
N ARG A 112 27.64 12.90 -3.11
CA ARG A 112 27.10 13.93 -2.23
C ARG A 112 27.79 15.28 -2.51
N THR A 113 27.09 16.36 -2.20
CA THR A 113 27.63 17.73 -2.25
C THR A 113 28.47 18.09 -1.02
N VAL A 114 28.25 17.40 0.09
CA VAL A 114 28.98 17.49 1.34
C VAL A 114 29.15 16.09 1.91
N ASN A 115 30.09 15.91 2.85
CA ASN A 115 30.22 14.63 3.55
C ASN A 115 28.86 14.19 4.14
N GLY A 116 28.58 12.89 4.04
CA GLY A 116 27.32 12.30 4.49
C GLY A 116 27.00 12.65 5.95
N PRO A 117 25.71 12.68 6.32
CA PRO A 117 25.31 13.11 7.64
C PRO A 117 25.88 12.19 8.72
N VAL A 118 26.25 12.77 9.86
CA VAL A 118 26.65 12.02 11.07
C VAL A 118 25.48 11.18 11.61
N MET A 119 24.23 11.56 11.32
CA MET A 119 23.02 10.84 11.74
C MET A 119 22.30 10.18 10.56
N LYS A 120 22.21 8.85 10.61
CA LYS A 120 21.41 8.05 9.68
C LYS A 120 19.93 8.16 10.02
N GLU A 121 19.12 8.63 9.06
CA GLU A 121 17.68 8.66 9.23
C GLU A 121 17.10 7.24 9.25
N LYS A 122 16.31 6.96 10.29
CA LYS A 122 15.59 5.69 10.43
C LYS A 122 14.44 5.61 9.43
N ASP A 123 14.08 4.42 8.97
CA ASP A 123 12.89 4.26 8.12
C ASP A 123 11.60 4.61 8.88
N MET A 124 10.48 4.67 8.16
CA MET A 124 9.16 4.98 8.74
C MET A 124 8.77 4.06 9.90
N ASN A 125 9.01 2.75 9.78
CA ASN A 125 8.59 1.78 10.78
C ASN A 125 9.40 1.95 12.06
N GLU A 126 10.72 2.08 11.95
CA GLU A 126 11.58 2.32 13.10
C GLU A 126 11.32 3.70 13.71
N ALA A 127 11.05 4.74 12.91
CA ALA A 127 10.66 6.05 13.41
C ALA A 127 9.35 6.01 14.22
N TYR A 128 8.34 5.29 13.71
CA TYR A 128 7.07 5.08 14.42
C TYR A 128 7.26 4.28 15.71
N LEU A 129 8.06 3.20 15.68
CA LEU A 129 8.39 2.41 16.88
C LEU A 129 9.10 3.24 17.95
N LEU A 130 10.03 4.11 17.54
CA LEU A 130 10.71 5.03 18.47
C LEU A 130 9.74 6.03 19.11
N LEU A 131 8.75 6.52 18.35
CA LEU A 131 7.69 7.39 18.89
C LEU A 131 6.80 6.63 19.88
N LYS A 132 6.35 5.43 19.52
CA LYS A 132 5.57 4.55 20.39
C LYS A 132 6.31 4.22 21.69
N ASN A 133 7.59 3.86 21.60
CA ASN A 133 8.42 3.59 22.77
C ASN A 133 8.59 4.82 23.65
N ALA A 134 8.69 6.02 23.08
CA ALA A 134 8.75 7.26 23.85
C ALA A 134 7.45 7.52 24.63
N ILE A 135 6.29 7.20 24.04
CA ILE A 135 4.97 7.32 24.68
C ILE A 135 4.81 6.30 25.82
N VAL A 136 5.08 5.02 25.54
CA VAL A 136 5.02 3.95 26.56
C VAL A 136 5.96 4.21 27.73
N SER A 137 7.14 4.78 27.47
CA SER A 137 8.11 5.15 28.51
C SER A 137 7.86 6.51 29.16
N LYS A 138 6.73 7.18 28.86
CA LYS A 138 6.37 8.52 29.37
C LYS A 138 7.42 9.62 29.10
N ASN A 139 8.22 9.42 28.06
CA ASN A 139 9.28 10.34 27.63
C ASN A 139 8.85 11.22 26.44
N PHE A 140 7.63 11.05 25.94
CA PHE A 140 7.04 11.92 24.94
C PHE A 140 6.27 13.04 25.62
N LEU A 141 6.82 14.26 25.59
CA LEU A 141 6.27 15.43 26.24
C LEU A 141 5.82 16.45 25.19
N VAL A 142 4.64 17.01 25.38
CA VAL A 142 4.10 18.09 24.55
C VAL A 142 3.80 19.28 25.43
N GLN A 143 4.24 20.46 25.00
CA GLN A 143 3.99 21.71 25.71
C GLN A 143 2.96 22.53 24.95
N VAL A 144 1.83 22.81 25.58
CA VAL A 144 0.70 23.53 24.96
C VAL A 144 0.36 24.76 25.80
N ILE A 145 0.08 25.87 25.13
CA ILE A 145 -0.40 27.10 25.76
C ILE A 145 -1.93 27.03 25.79
N ILE A 146 -2.51 26.98 26.99
CA ILE A 146 -3.97 26.99 27.16
C ILE A 146 -4.39 28.36 27.69
N GLU A 147 -5.38 28.93 27.02
CA GLU A 147 -6.27 30.03 27.43
C GLU A 147 -5.71 31.39 27.89
N THR A 148 -4.41 31.56 28.20
CA THR A 148 -3.60 32.83 28.24
C THR A 148 -2.36 32.79 29.17
N VAL A 149 -1.63 31.66 29.25
CA VAL A 149 -0.36 31.43 30.00
C VAL A 149 -0.63 30.89 31.42
N PRO A 150 -0.23 29.63 31.72
CA PRO A 150 1.11 29.10 31.47
C PRO A 150 1.22 27.99 30.42
N LEU A 151 2.45 27.76 29.97
CA LEU A 151 2.86 26.61 29.18
C LEU A 151 2.65 25.34 30.02
N THR A 152 1.67 24.53 29.66
CA THR A 152 1.38 23.28 30.37
C THR A 152 2.06 22.13 29.65
N THR A 153 2.73 21.26 30.42
CA THR A 153 3.39 20.07 29.88
C THR A 153 2.47 18.87 30.02
N PHE A 154 2.17 18.22 28.91
CA PHE A 154 1.41 16.99 28.80
C PHE A 154 2.33 15.83 28.47
N VAL A 155 2.01 14.65 29.00
CA VAL A 155 2.70 13.40 28.69
C VAL A 155 1.83 12.63 27.70
N GLY A 156 2.42 12.15 26.61
CA GLY A 156 1.72 11.28 25.67
C GLY A 156 1.32 9.97 26.36
N VAL A 157 0.04 9.63 26.29
CA VAL A 157 -0.52 8.39 26.88
C VAL A 157 -0.95 7.38 25.82
N ASP A 158 -1.26 7.84 24.61
CA ASP A 158 -1.69 7.00 23.50
C ASP A 158 -1.10 7.48 22.16
N LEU A 159 -1.04 6.58 21.19
CA LEU A 159 -0.61 6.84 19.82
C LEU A 159 -1.42 6.01 18.84
N THR A 160 -2.22 6.68 18.02
CA THR A 160 -2.99 6.04 16.96
C THR A 160 -2.61 6.63 15.60
N ILE A 161 -2.45 5.78 14.59
CA ILE A 161 -2.28 6.23 13.20
C ILE A 161 -3.67 6.58 12.67
N THR A 162 -3.88 7.86 12.39
CA THR A 162 -5.13 8.35 11.80
C THR A 162 -5.09 8.25 10.27
N TYR A 163 -3.92 8.50 9.64
CA TYR A 163 -3.65 8.35 8.19
C TYR A 163 -2.14 8.12 7.90
N GLY A 164 -1.76 7.21 7.00
CA GLY A 164 -0.36 6.99 6.59
C GLY A 164 -0.08 5.66 5.84
N TRP A 165 0.88 5.68 4.90
CA TRP A 165 1.03 4.75 3.77
C TRP A 165 1.49 3.33 4.12
N ILE A 166 0.77 2.35 3.57
CA ILE A 166 1.28 1.01 3.26
C ILE A 166 1.74 1.02 1.81
N GLN A 167 2.83 0.30 1.55
CA GLN A 167 3.49 0.13 0.26
C GLN A 167 2.49 0.17 -0.91
N ALA A 168 2.83 0.88 -2.00
CA ALA A 168 2.08 0.79 -3.24
C ALA A 168 2.21 -0.64 -3.78
N ALA A 169 1.42 -1.56 -3.23
CA ALA A 169 1.22 -2.87 -3.78
C ALA A 169 0.63 -2.64 -5.17
N THR A 170 1.27 -3.24 -6.18
CA THR A 170 0.61 -3.33 -7.48
C THR A 170 -0.72 -4.01 -7.27
N THR A 171 -1.77 -3.42 -7.84
CA THR A 171 -3.11 -3.99 -7.78
C THR A 171 -3.03 -5.49 -8.11
N PRO A 172 -3.49 -6.37 -7.21
CA PRO A 172 -3.38 -7.80 -7.44
C PRO A 172 -4.09 -8.14 -8.74
N VAL A 173 -3.39 -8.88 -9.61
CA VAL A 173 -3.99 -9.38 -10.84
C VAL A 173 -4.89 -10.53 -10.45
N ILE A 174 -6.19 -10.24 -10.35
CA ILE A 174 -7.20 -11.26 -10.09
C ILE A 174 -7.46 -12.00 -11.39
N GLN A 175 -7.34 -13.33 -11.34
CA GLN A 175 -7.61 -14.18 -12.50
C GLN A 175 -9.07 -14.06 -12.94
N ASN A 176 -9.34 -14.34 -14.22
CA ASN A 176 -10.70 -14.36 -14.77
C ASN A 176 -11.57 -15.50 -14.23
N PHE A 177 -11.01 -16.39 -13.41
CA PHE A 177 -11.71 -17.46 -12.72
C PHE A 177 -11.20 -17.52 -11.27
N PHE A 178 -12.11 -17.65 -10.32
CA PHE A 178 -11.77 -17.81 -8.91
C PHE A 178 -12.95 -18.33 -8.12
N SER A 179 -12.67 -18.80 -6.90
CA SER A 179 -13.70 -19.15 -5.93
C SER A 179 -13.26 -18.73 -4.53
N TYR A 180 -14.22 -18.29 -3.71
CA TYR A 180 -13.96 -17.88 -2.34
C TYR A 180 -15.14 -18.25 -1.43
N SER A 181 -14.87 -18.31 -0.12
CA SER A 181 -15.92 -18.38 0.90
C SER A 181 -15.98 -17.03 1.59
N GLN A 182 -17.18 -16.58 1.92
CA GLN A 182 -17.40 -15.34 2.66
C GLN A 182 -18.38 -15.55 3.80
N GLU A 183 -18.16 -14.79 4.88
CA GLU A 183 -19.07 -14.62 6.00
C GLU A 183 -19.34 -13.12 6.16
N ILE A 184 -20.62 -12.73 6.14
CA ILE A 184 -21.05 -11.35 6.35
C ILE A 184 -21.86 -11.31 7.64
N VAL A 185 -21.31 -10.63 8.65
CA VAL A 185 -21.97 -10.40 9.93
C VAL A 185 -22.65 -9.05 9.87
N ILE A 186 -23.97 -9.01 10.12
CA ILE A 186 -24.75 -7.77 10.20
C ILE A 186 -25.29 -7.63 11.64
N PRO A 187 -24.53 -6.98 12.55
CA PRO A 187 -24.86 -6.95 13.97
C PRO A 187 -26.22 -6.33 14.28
N GLN A 188 -26.59 -5.26 13.56
CA GLN A 188 -27.85 -4.55 13.79
C GLN A 188 -29.11 -5.40 13.56
N TYR A 189 -29.00 -6.53 12.83
CA TYR A 189 -30.10 -7.46 12.58
C TYR A 189 -29.89 -8.85 13.21
N GLY A 190 -28.75 -9.04 13.90
CA GLY A 190 -28.34 -10.35 14.42
C GLY A 190 -28.38 -11.42 13.32
N GLN A 191 -27.78 -11.12 12.17
CA GLN A 191 -27.74 -12.00 11.01
C GLN A 191 -26.31 -12.30 10.60
N ILE A 192 -26.08 -13.55 10.21
CA ILE A 192 -24.83 -14.02 9.62
C ILE A 192 -25.21 -14.67 8.29
N PHE A 193 -24.55 -14.22 7.23
CA PHE A 193 -24.66 -14.78 5.88
C PHE A 193 -23.38 -15.51 5.53
N VAL A 194 -23.47 -16.80 5.27
CA VAL A 194 -22.33 -17.61 4.83
C VAL A 194 -22.59 -18.05 3.41
N SER A 195 -21.62 -17.82 2.52
CA SER A 195 -21.73 -18.27 1.14
C SER A 195 -20.40 -18.68 0.54
N LYS A 196 -20.46 -19.63 -0.40
CA LYS A 196 -19.36 -19.98 -1.30
C LYS A 196 -19.68 -19.43 -2.67
N VAL A 197 -18.71 -18.77 -3.29
CA VAL A 197 -18.87 -18.10 -4.58
C VAL A 197 -17.86 -18.69 -5.56
N TRP A 198 -18.33 -18.97 -6.78
CA TRP A 198 -17.52 -19.35 -7.93
C TRP A 198 -17.80 -18.36 -9.06
N TYR A 199 -16.74 -17.79 -9.61
CA TYR A 199 -16.81 -16.80 -10.67
C TYR A 199 -16.00 -17.29 -11.87
N SER A 200 -16.55 -17.14 -13.07
CA SER A 200 -15.81 -17.30 -14.32
C SER A 200 -16.25 -16.25 -15.34
N LYS A 201 -15.31 -15.36 -15.67
CA LYS A 201 -15.48 -14.37 -16.73
C LYS A 201 -15.57 -15.03 -18.10
N ASP A 202 -14.75 -16.05 -18.33
CA ASP A 202 -14.62 -16.71 -19.63
C ASP A 202 -15.91 -17.46 -19.99
N TYR A 203 -16.56 -18.09 -19.00
CA TYR A 203 -17.88 -18.69 -19.18
C TYR A 203 -19.04 -17.70 -19.01
N LYS A 204 -18.78 -16.48 -18.51
CA LYS A 204 -19.79 -15.50 -18.10
C LYS A 204 -20.81 -16.08 -17.10
N LEU A 205 -20.30 -16.84 -16.14
CA LEU A 205 -21.09 -17.55 -15.12
C LEU A 205 -20.65 -17.15 -13.72
N VAL A 206 -21.63 -16.99 -12.84
CA VAL A 206 -21.41 -16.87 -11.39
C VAL A 206 -22.32 -17.83 -10.68
N ARG A 207 -21.77 -18.60 -9.74
CA ARG A 207 -22.53 -19.46 -8.83
C ARG A 207 -22.26 -19.02 -7.41
N TYR A 208 -23.30 -18.98 -6.60
CA TYR A 208 -23.15 -18.83 -5.16
C TYR A 208 -24.07 -19.79 -4.42
N ASP A 209 -23.47 -20.54 -3.50
CA ASP A 209 -24.15 -21.44 -2.57
C ASP A 209 -24.22 -20.76 -1.22
N PHE A 210 -25.40 -20.64 -0.63
CA PHE A 210 -25.59 -20.00 0.67
C PHE A 210 -26.65 -20.69 1.50
N HIS A 211 -26.64 -20.40 2.80
CA HIS A 211 -27.77 -20.71 3.68
C HIS A 211 -28.00 -19.50 4.60
N ASN A 212 -29.26 -19.17 4.85
CA ASN A 212 -29.61 -18.07 5.72
C ASN A 212 -30.03 -18.59 7.09
N THR A 213 -29.60 -17.91 8.15
CA THR A 213 -30.03 -18.21 9.53
C THR A 213 -31.47 -17.78 9.80
N LYS A 214 -32.02 -16.88 8.98
CA LYS A 214 -33.40 -16.40 9.05
C LYS A 214 -33.98 -16.32 7.63
N PRO A 215 -35.28 -16.56 7.41
CA PRO A 215 -35.89 -16.44 6.10
C PRO A 215 -35.90 -14.98 5.64
N THR A 216 -35.25 -14.70 4.51
CA THR A 216 -35.15 -13.35 3.93
C THR A 216 -35.59 -13.34 2.48
N SER A 217 -36.07 -12.19 2.02
CA SER A 217 -36.35 -11.93 0.59
C SER A 217 -35.12 -12.27 -0.28
N PRO A 218 -35.30 -12.78 -1.51
CA PRO A 218 -36.59 -13.03 -2.18
C PRO A 218 -37.18 -14.43 -1.91
N TYR A 219 -36.39 -15.38 -1.38
CA TYR A 219 -36.81 -16.79 -1.30
C TYR A 219 -37.51 -17.15 0.00
N TYR A 220 -37.33 -16.36 1.06
CA TYR A 220 -37.91 -16.59 2.39
C TYR A 220 -37.67 -18.02 2.91
N SER A 221 -36.50 -18.58 2.59
CA SER A 221 -36.08 -19.92 2.97
C SER A 221 -34.81 -19.87 3.84
N THR A 222 -34.68 -20.84 4.75
CA THR A 222 -33.47 -21.12 5.52
C THR A 222 -32.73 -22.35 5.00
N ASN A 223 -33.24 -22.98 3.94
CA ASN A 223 -32.62 -24.15 3.34
C ASN A 223 -31.29 -23.78 2.66
N PRO A 224 -30.42 -24.76 2.40
CA PRO A 224 -29.27 -24.55 1.53
C PRO A 224 -29.74 -24.23 0.11
N MET A 225 -29.35 -23.05 -0.38
CA MET A 225 -29.71 -22.53 -1.69
C MET A 225 -28.48 -22.52 -2.60
N THR A 226 -28.70 -22.74 -3.89
CA THR A 226 -27.73 -22.46 -4.96
C THR A 226 -28.33 -21.48 -5.94
N ILE A 227 -27.63 -20.40 -6.24
CA ILE A 227 -28.00 -19.48 -7.31
C ILE A 227 -26.92 -19.52 -8.39
N ILE A 228 -27.36 -19.55 -9.64
CA ILE A 228 -26.50 -19.48 -10.82
C ILE A 228 -26.96 -18.33 -11.69
N HIS A 229 -26.09 -17.38 -11.97
CA HIS A 229 -26.29 -16.33 -12.95
C HIS A 229 -25.57 -16.70 -14.24
N ASP A 230 -26.32 -16.80 -15.33
CA ASP A 230 -25.80 -16.99 -16.68
C ASP A 230 -25.94 -15.72 -17.51
N PHE A 231 -24.83 -14.99 -17.65
CA PHE A 231 -24.80 -13.74 -18.39
C PHE A 231 -24.71 -13.93 -19.91
N ASN A 232 -24.63 -15.18 -20.41
CA ASN A 232 -24.83 -15.43 -21.84
C ASN A 232 -26.31 -15.33 -22.21
N THR A 233 -27.21 -15.71 -21.30
CA THR A 233 -28.66 -15.75 -21.52
C THR A 233 -29.43 -14.69 -20.73
N GLY A 234 -28.82 -14.08 -19.71
CA GLY A 234 -29.47 -13.12 -18.81
C GLY A 234 -30.36 -13.78 -17.74
N ILE A 235 -30.21 -15.09 -17.54
CA ILE A 235 -31.08 -15.89 -16.67
C ILE A 235 -30.38 -16.20 -15.34
N GLN A 236 -31.14 -16.06 -14.26
CA GLN A 236 -30.83 -16.54 -12.92
C GLN A 236 -31.59 -17.85 -12.66
N TYR A 237 -30.88 -18.87 -12.20
CA TYR A 237 -31.43 -20.13 -11.69
C TYR A 237 -31.31 -20.16 -10.17
N ALA A 238 -32.42 -20.36 -9.48
CA ALA A 238 -32.46 -20.48 -8.02
C ALA A 238 -32.91 -21.89 -7.63
N LEU A 239 -32.02 -22.63 -6.97
CA LEU A 239 -32.25 -24.00 -6.56
C LEU A 239 -32.32 -24.11 -5.04
N ASP A 240 -33.44 -24.63 -4.53
CA ASP A 240 -33.51 -25.12 -3.15
C ASP A 240 -32.96 -26.54 -3.12
N ARG A 241 -31.82 -26.73 -2.43
CA ARG A 241 -31.14 -28.04 -2.42
C ARG A 241 -31.79 -29.06 -1.52
N LEU A 242 -32.74 -28.67 -0.67
CA LEU A 242 -33.51 -29.60 0.15
C LEU A 242 -34.67 -30.19 -0.66
N TYR A 243 -35.37 -29.36 -1.41
CA TYR A 243 -36.52 -29.78 -2.23
C TYR A 243 -36.17 -30.11 -3.68
N GLU A 244 -34.92 -29.86 -4.09
CA GLU A 244 -34.42 -30.05 -5.46
C GLU A 244 -35.27 -29.32 -6.53
N ASN A 245 -35.92 -28.23 -6.14
CA ASN A 245 -36.68 -27.40 -7.07
C ASN A 245 -35.76 -26.37 -7.75
N CYS A 246 -36.18 -25.86 -8.90
CA CYS A 246 -35.47 -24.84 -9.65
C CYS A 246 -36.45 -23.77 -10.12
N THR A 247 -36.17 -22.52 -9.77
CA THR A 247 -36.95 -21.35 -10.22
C THR A 247 -36.05 -20.47 -11.09
N THR A 248 -36.57 -20.05 -12.25
CA THR A 248 -35.84 -19.12 -13.13
C THR A 248 -36.37 -17.70 -13.00
N ALA A 249 -35.48 -16.72 -13.14
CA ALA A 249 -35.81 -15.30 -13.18
C ALA A 249 -34.78 -14.56 -14.04
N ALA A 250 -35.05 -13.31 -14.42
CA ALA A 250 -34.04 -12.46 -15.03
C ALA A 250 -32.98 -12.04 -14.00
N ILE A 251 -31.72 -11.93 -14.42
CA ILE A 251 -30.65 -11.34 -13.59
C ILE A 251 -31.00 -9.87 -13.33
N LYS A 252 -31.09 -9.49 -12.07
CA LYS A 252 -31.45 -8.11 -11.69
C LYS A 252 -30.27 -7.17 -11.89
N ALA A 253 -30.57 -5.94 -12.30
CA ALA A 253 -29.62 -4.84 -12.24
C ALA A 253 -29.27 -4.53 -10.77
N GLY A 254 -27.98 -4.41 -10.47
CA GLY A 254 -27.50 -4.16 -9.11
C GLY A 254 -27.40 -5.40 -8.21
N ALA A 255 -27.47 -6.60 -8.80
CA ALA A 255 -26.95 -7.79 -8.12
C ALA A 255 -25.43 -7.61 -7.86
N PHE A 256 -24.87 -8.37 -6.94
CA PHE A 256 -23.48 -8.16 -6.52
C PHE A 256 -22.48 -8.30 -7.69
N ASP A 257 -22.78 -9.17 -8.64
CA ASP A 257 -21.99 -9.53 -9.81
C ASP A 257 -22.48 -8.86 -11.11
N SER A 258 -23.60 -8.14 -11.09
CA SER A 258 -24.18 -7.51 -12.28
C SER A 258 -23.95 -5.99 -12.32
N THR A 259 -23.68 -5.46 -13.50
CA THR A 259 -23.62 -4.03 -13.79
C THR A 259 -24.48 -3.69 -15.01
N LEU A 260 -24.86 -2.42 -15.15
CA LEU A 260 -25.55 -1.94 -16.34
C LEU A 260 -24.55 -1.70 -17.48
N ASP A 261 -24.85 -2.23 -18.65
CA ASP A 261 -24.12 -1.91 -19.87
C ASP A 261 -24.79 -0.71 -20.58
N PHE A 262 -24.22 0.47 -20.35
CA PHE A 262 -24.70 1.71 -20.97
C PHE A 262 -24.39 1.80 -22.47
N SER A 263 -23.50 0.96 -23.01
CA SER A 263 -23.18 0.97 -24.44
C SER A 263 -24.27 0.30 -25.29
N GLU A 264 -24.96 -0.69 -24.72
CA GLU A 264 -26.13 -1.34 -25.33
C GLU A 264 -27.42 -0.53 -25.10
N LEU A 265 -27.50 0.24 -24.00
CA LEU A 265 -28.60 1.17 -23.74
C LEU A 265 -28.82 2.18 -24.87
N ILE A 266 -27.74 2.62 -25.49
CA ILE A 266 -27.75 3.61 -26.58
C ILE A 266 -28.35 3.05 -27.87
N LYS A 267 -28.37 1.72 -28.06
CA LYS A 267 -28.84 1.09 -29.30
C LYS A 267 -30.35 0.87 -29.32
N ASP A 268 -30.92 0.30 -28.24
CA ASP A 268 -32.32 -0.18 -28.25
C ASP A 268 -33.19 0.40 -27.12
N GLY A 269 -32.68 1.34 -26.31
CA GLY A 269 -33.44 1.95 -25.21
C GLY A 269 -33.77 0.99 -24.06
N SER A 270 -33.15 -0.20 -24.04
CA SER A 270 -33.28 -1.21 -23.00
C SER A 270 -31.96 -1.38 -22.25
N TYR A 271 -32.03 -1.70 -20.95
CA TYR A 271 -30.85 -1.95 -20.14
C TYR A 271 -30.42 -3.42 -20.28
N VAL A 272 -29.18 -3.65 -20.70
CA VAL A 272 -28.56 -4.99 -20.68
C VAL A 272 -27.70 -5.10 -19.42
N VAL A 273 -27.83 -6.21 -18.70
CA VAL A 273 -26.97 -6.51 -17.55
C VAL A 273 -25.71 -7.22 -18.04
N ALA A 274 -24.55 -6.73 -17.60
CA ALA A 274 -23.25 -7.31 -17.88
C ALA A 274 -22.61 -7.87 -16.61
N LEU A 275 -21.78 -8.90 -16.78
CA LEU A 275 -20.97 -9.45 -15.71
C LEU A 275 -19.88 -8.46 -15.33
N LYS A 276 -19.82 -8.08 -14.05
CA LYS A 276 -18.73 -7.29 -13.48
C LYS A 276 -17.39 -7.98 -13.71
N ASN A 277 -16.36 -7.20 -14.03
CA ASN A 277 -15.01 -7.75 -14.08
C ASN A 277 -14.51 -8.10 -12.66
N PRO A 278 -13.42 -8.89 -12.50
CA PRO A 278 -12.93 -9.28 -11.18
C PRO A 278 -12.64 -8.10 -10.24
N MET A 279 -12.10 -7.00 -10.78
CA MET A 279 -11.83 -5.79 -10.00
C MET A 279 -13.13 -5.16 -9.50
N ASP A 280 -14.14 -5.03 -10.35
CA ASP A 280 -15.44 -4.46 -10.00
C ASP A 280 -16.18 -5.29 -8.95
N ILE A 281 -16.04 -6.62 -8.95
CA ILE A 281 -16.65 -7.52 -7.95
C ILE A 281 -16.12 -7.22 -6.55
N PHE A 282 -14.82 -7.03 -6.43
CA PHE A 282 -14.17 -6.72 -5.16
C PHE A 282 -14.11 -5.22 -4.89
N HIS A 283 -14.82 -4.42 -5.68
CA HIS A 283 -14.80 -2.97 -5.63
C HIS A 283 -13.39 -2.37 -5.65
N LEU A 284 -12.46 -3.03 -6.34
CA LEU A 284 -11.08 -2.61 -6.45
C LEU A 284 -10.92 -1.61 -7.59
N THR A 285 -10.15 -0.55 -7.36
CA THR A 285 -9.72 0.37 -8.43
C THR A 285 -8.20 0.29 -8.62
N PRO A 286 -7.69 0.64 -9.82
CA PRO A 286 -6.24 0.73 -10.07
C PRO A 286 -5.50 1.69 -9.13
N GLN A 287 -6.22 2.59 -8.47
CA GLN A 287 -5.68 3.59 -7.55
C GLN A 287 -5.84 3.20 -6.07
N MET A 288 -6.42 2.03 -5.77
CA MET A 288 -6.59 1.59 -4.39
C MET A 288 -5.24 1.27 -3.74
N ARG A 289 -5.13 1.68 -2.48
CA ARG A 289 -4.00 1.37 -1.61
C ARG A 289 -4.43 0.25 -0.68
N PHE A 290 -3.70 -0.86 -0.71
CA PHE A 290 -4.00 -2.03 0.12
C PHE A 290 -3.34 -1.88 1.49
N ILE A 291 -4.02 -2.38 2.51
CA ILE A 291 -3.55 -2.44 3.90
C ILE A 291 -3.64 -3.90 4.33
N GLY A 292 -2.51 -4.53 4.67
CA GLY A 292 -2.50 -5.94 5.10
C GLY A 292 -1.13 -6.37 5.64
N GLN A 293 -1.13 -7.33 6.57
CA GLN A 293 0.08 -8.06 6.96
C GLN A 293 0.41 -9.09 5.90
N VAL A 294 1.70 -9.18 5.53
CA VAL A 294 2.26 -10.28 4.73
C VAL A 294 2.45 -11.50 5.62
#